data_AF-A8RK23-F1
#
_entry.id   AF-A8RK23-F1
#
_cell.length_a   1.000
_cell.length_b   1.000
_cell.length_c   1.000
_cell.angle_alpha   90.00
_cell.angle_beta   90.00
_cell.angle_gamma   90.00
#
_symmetry.space_group_name_H-M   'P 1'
#
loop_
_entity.id
_entity.type
_entity.pdbx_description
1 polymer ?
#
loop_
_entity_poly.entity_id
_entity_poly.type
_entity_poly.pdbx_seq_one_letter_code
_entity_poly.pdbx_strand_id
1 'polypeptide(L)'
;MGDCLHQKTYSTGTVPYRTEKNCGKKPQYFIRDDHEGILSRNEQMRLQQIKEHRLGRQAKMNPRGCGEAYILSGKVVCGECGRAFIRKKEQRRKGVSIKWRCPGHRSEACQCYTNEIWEADIKNTFVNAFNTLKEYADEILDPVIRGMKKMQETNGLHEALDTLNQKKLELKEQRHILRQLKANECIDSALYFEESRKIERELSRCRSEEKQLYSRGIHQDTITGLQATLHQLQGYDGKMQAFDGDQFILLVREVSVGKERELGFHLRCGLNLYEPVL
;
A
#
# COMPACT_ATOMS: atom_id res chain seq x y z
N MET A 1 20.26 5.99 10.07
CA MET A 1 21.35 6.87 9.60
C MET A 1 21.68 7.81 10.74
N GLY A 2 22.93 7.83 11.20
CA GLY A 2 23.40 8.89 12.09
C GLY A 2 24.09 10.00 11.31
N ASP A 3 23.52 10.43 10.18
CA ASP A 3 24.05 11.56 9.43
C ASP A 3 23.73 12.87 10.17
N CYS A 4 24.68 13.80 10.24
CA CYS A 4 24.54 15.08 10.92
C CYS A 4 24.68 16.25 9.95
N LEU A 5 23.82 17.27 10.09
CA LEU A 5 23.93 18.53 9.36
C LEU A 5 24.20 19.65 10.37
N HIS A 6 25.39 20.22 10.34
CA HIS A 6 25.77 21.34 11.19
C HIS A 6 25.35 22.68 10.59
N GLN A 7 25.25 23.70 11.44
CA GLN A 7 24.92 25.08 11.05
C GLN A 7 23.54 25.23 10.38
N LYS A 8 22.54 24.49 10.90
CA LYS A 8 21.12 24.60 10.51
C LYS A 8 20.52 25.98 10.80
N THR A 9 21.10 26.70 11.77
CA THR A 9 20.72 28.06 12.17
C THR A 9 21.96 28.93 12.31
N TYR A 10 21.78 30.25 12.24
CA TYR A 10 22.83 31.23 12.48
C TYR A 10 22.26 32.44 13.24
N SER A 11 23.10 33.12 14.02
CA SER A 11 22.72 34.38 14.66
C SER A 11 22.94 35.55 13.70
N THR A 12 21.96 36.46 13.61
CA THR A 12 22.09 37.73 12.88
C THR A 12 23.13 38.60 13.56
N GLY A 13 24.10 39.11 12.80
CA GLY A 13 25.25 39.87 13.34
C GLY A 13 24.93 41.30 13.80
N THR A 14 23.65 41.66 13.87
CA THR A 14 23.17 42.99 14.25
C THR A 14 22.29 42.90 15.48
N VAL A 15 22.47 43.85 16.40
CA VAL A 15 21.68 43.93 17.63
C VAL A 15 20.25 44.40 17.28
N PRO A 16 19.20 43.73 17.81
CA PRO A 16 19.25 42.58 18.70
C PRO A 16 19.53 41.26 17.96
N TYR A 17 20.45 40.46 18.50
CA TYR A 17 20.81 39.15 17.96
C TYR A 17 19.60 38.22 17.91
N ARG A 18 19.28 37.69 16.72
CA ARG A 18 18.20 36.73 16.51
C ARG A 18 18.76 35.47 15.85
N THR A 19 18.29 34.31 16.29
CA THR A 19 18.64 33.03 15.68
C THR A 19 17.72 32.76 14.51
N GLU A 20 18.26 32.72 13.30
CA GLU A 20 17.52 32.44 12.07
C GLU A 20 17.90 31.08 11.47
N LYS A 21 16.99 30.48 10.70
CA LYS A 21 17.31 29.28 9.91
C LYS A 21 18.27 29.63 8.78
N ASN A 22 19.31 28.83 8.66
CA ASN A 22 20.28 28.95 7.59
C ASN A 22 19.73 28.25 6.32
N CYS A 23 19.20 29.03 5.38
CA CYS A 23 18.80 28.53 4.05
C CYS A 23 19.86 28.91 2.99
N GLY A 24 21.15 28.71 3.29
CA GLY A 24 22.26 29.05 2.40
C GLY A 24 22.91 30.42 2.65
N LYS A 25 22.58 31.09 3.76
CA LYS A 25 23.20 32.38 4.14
C LYS A 25 24.61 32.19 4.71
N LYS A 26 24.86 31.04 5.32
CA LYS A 26 26.17 30.59 5.78
C LYS A 26 26.42 29.15 5.27
N PRO A 27 27.68 28.69 5.18
CA PRO A 27 27.96 27.30 4.84
C PRO A 27 27.24 26.34 5.78
N GLN A 28 26.83 25.18 5.26
CA GLN A 28 26.27 24.08 6.03
C GLN A 28 27.14 22.85 5.79
N TYR A 29 27.46 22.12 6.84
CA TYR A 29 28.36 20.97 6.77
C TYR A 29 27.57 19.70 7.02
N PHE A 30 27.56 18.81 6.03
CA PHE A 30 26.91 17.51 6.12
C PHE A 30 27.95 16.43 6.37
N ILE A 31 27.83 15.75 7.51
CA ILE A 31 28.70 14.66 7.91
C ILE A 31 27.90 13.37 7.79
N ARG A 32 28.43 12.42 7.02
CA ARG A 32 27.86 11.08 6.88
C ARG A 32 28.30 10.21 8.04
N ASP A 33 27.37 9.43 8.59
CA ASP A 33 27.61 8.46 9.66
C ASP A 33 28.36 9.04 10.88
N ASP A 34 27.95 10.25 11.30
CA ASP A 34 28.49 10.95 12.47
C ASP A 34 28.27 10.16 13.78
N HIS A 35 27.19 9.39 13.86
CA HIS A 35 26.92 8.47 14.96
C HIS A 35 26.28 7.17 14.46
N GLU A 36 26.24 6.16 15.34
CA GLU A 36 25.53 4.92 15.07
C GLU A 36 24.03 5.21 14.87
N GLY A 37 23.53 4.91 13.68
CA GLY A 37 22.13 5.14 13.36
C GLY A 37 21.23 4.11 14.05
N ILE A 38 20.13 4.57 14.65
CA ILE A 38 19.10 3.72 15.27
C ILE A 38 18.59 2.62 14.30
N LEU A 39 18.59 2.92 13.01
CA LEU A 39 18.20 1.99 11.94
C LEU A 39 19.30 1.90 10.89
N SER A 40 19.44 0.71 10.30
CA SER A 40 20.35 0.48 9.17
C SER A 40 19.92 1.28 7.93
N ARG A 41 20.87 1.59 7.04
CA ARG A 41 20.59 2.36 5.81
C ARG A 41 19.50 1.71 4.94
N ASN A 42 19.51 0.37 4.85
CA ASN A 42 18.54 -0.39 4.05
C ASN A 42 17.13 -0.35 4.66
N GLU A 43 17.00 -0.37 5.99
CA GLU A 43 15.71 -0.24 6.66
C GLU A 43 15.15 1.16 6.52
N GLN A 44 15.99 2.19 6.69
CA GLN A 44 15.56 3.57 6.54
C GLN A 44 15.15 3.90 5.10
N MET A 45 15.87 3.37 4.11
CA MET A 45 15.48 3.51 2.70
C MET A 45 14.15 2.82 2.41
N ARG A 46 13.93 1.60 2.94
CA ARG A 46 12.64 0.90 2.82
C ARG A 46 11.51 1.67 3.50
N LEU A 47 11.73 2.20 4.70
CA LEU A 47 10.75 3.03 5.39
C LEU A 47 10.45 4.31 4.61
N GLN A 48 11.46 4.93 4.01
CA GLN A 48 11.28 6.13 3.20
C GLN A 48 10.51 5.83 1.92
N GLN A 49 10.77 4.70 1.26
CA GLN A 49 9.97 4.22 0.12
C GLN A 49 8.52 3.91 0.51
N ILE A 50 8.29 3.26 1.66
CA ILE A 50 6.93 3.02 2.18
C ILE A 50 6.23 4.34 2.50
N LYS A 51 6.94 5.29 3.13
CA LYS A 51 6.44 6.62 3.47
C LYS A 51 6.13 7.41 2.20
N GLU A 52 6.99 7.39 1.19
CA GLU A 52 6.79 8.03 -0.11
C GLU A 52 5.67 7.37 -0.91
N HIS A 53 5.49 6.05 -0.81
CA HIS A 53 4.36 5.36 -1.44
C HIS A 53 3.03 5.68 -0.72
N ARG A 54 3.05 5.74 0.63
CA ARG A 54 1.90 6.19 1.43
C ARG A 54 1.58 7.66 1.18
N LEU A 55 2.58 8.54 1.16
CA LEU A 55 2.47 9.98 0.91
C LEU A 55 2.19 10.28 -0.56
N GLY A 56 2.63 9.47 -1.53
CA GLY A 56 2.33 9.66 -2.95
C GLY A 56 0.88 9.32 -3.26
N ARG A 57 0.32 8.32 -2.56
CA ARG A 57 -1.12 8.02 -2.56
C ARG A 57 -1.92 9.02 -1.72
N GLN A 58 -1.42 9.44 -0.56
CA GLN A 58 -2.06 10.44 0.29
C GLN A 58 -1.96 11.87 -0.26
N ALA A 59 -0.91 12.27 -0.97
CA ALA A 59 -0.76 13.63 -1.50
C ALA A 59 -1.73 13.90 -2.65
N LYS A 60 -2.17 12.85 -3.37
CA LYS A 60 -3.30 12.94 -4.30
C LYS A 60 -4.66 12.99 -3.59
N MET A 61 -4.75 12.58 -2.32
CA MET A 61 -6.01 12.52 -1.56
C MET A 61 -6.16 13.59 -0.47
N ASN A 62 -5.06 14.14 0.09
CA ASN A 62 -5.07 15.07 1.22
C ASN A 62 -3.68 15.69 1.51
N PRO A 63 -3.41 16.96 1.17
CA PRO A 63 -2.09 17.61 1.38
C PRO A 63 -1.77 17.96 2.84
N ARG A 64 -2.72 17.80 3.77
CA ARG A 64 -2.56 18.21 5.18
C ARG A 64 -3.08 17.08 6.06
N GLY A 65 -2.17 16.41 6.76
CA GLY A 65 -2.53 15.33 7.70
C GLY A 65 -3.46 15.87 8.81
N CYS A 66 -4.77 15.71 8.63
CA CYS A 66 -5.76 16.30 9.52
C CYS A 66 -6.94 15.33 9.72
N GLY A 67 -6.88 14.53 10.80
CA GLY A 67 -7.99 13.96 11.56
C GLY A 67 -9.14 13.19 10.85
N GLU A 68 -10.08 12.73 11.68
CA GLU A 68 -11.30 12.03 11.29
C GLU A 68 -12.15 12.80 10.24
N ALA A 69 -12.03 14.13 10.24
CA ALA A 69 -12.81 15.06 9.43
C ALA A 69 -12.64 14.91 7.90
N TYR A 70 -11.59 14.21 7.45
CA TYR A 70 -11.30 14.04 6.03
C TYR A 70 -11.07 12.59 5.60
N ILE A 71 -11.36 11.60 6.45
CA ILE A 71 -11.11 10.18 6.16
C ILE A 71 -11.79 9.73 4.87
N LEU A 72 -12.97 10.26 4.56
CA LEU A 72 -13.74 9.92 3.35
C LEU A 72 -13.30 10.69 2.09
N SER A 73 -12.40 11.68 2.22
CA SER A 73 -11.98 12.53 1.09
C SER A 73 -11.22 11.72 0.06
N GLY A 74 -11.68 11.78 -1.19
CA GLY A 74 -11.12 11.00 -2.30
C GLY A 74 -11.44 9.51 -2.26
N LYS A 75 -12.07 9.00 -1.19
CA LYS A 75 -12.50 7.60 -1.09
C LYS A 75 -13.92 7.38 -1.58
N VAL A 76 -14.79 8.38 -1.48
CA VAL A 76 -16.19 8.28 -1.91
C VAL A 76 -16.29 8.66 -3.38
N VAL A 77 -16.77 7.75 -4.22
CA VAL A 77 -16.87 7.91 -5.68
C VAL A 77 -18.28 7.64 -6.18
N CYS A 78 -18.63 8.25 -7.31
CA CYS A 78 -19.90 7.99 -7.98
C CYS A 78 -19.82 6.70 -8.78
N GLY A 79 -20.73 5.76 -8.49
CA GLY A 79 -20.82 4.49 -9.23
C GLY A 79 -21.17 4.66 -10.71
N GLU A 80 -21.65 5.84 -11.12
CA GLU A 80 -22.03 6.12 -12.50
C GLU A 80 -20.94 6.87 -13.28
N CYS A 81 -20.47 8.02 -12.76
CA CYS A 81 -19.48 8.84 -13.47
C CYS A 81 -18.04 8.60 -13.02
N GLY A 82 -17.81 7.78 -11.98
CA GLY A 82 -16.49 7.49 -11.42
C GLY A 82 -15.81 8.65 -10.70
N ARG A 83 -16.40 9.86 -10.71
CA ARG A 83 -15.80 11.05 -10.07
C ARG A 83 -15.91 10.96 -8.55
N ALA A 84 -14.86 11.41 -7.87
CA ALA A 84 -14.86 11.53 -6.42
C ALA A 84 -15.87 12.58 -5.94
N PHE A 85 -16.62 12.27 -4.90
CA PHE A 85 -17.56 13.17 -4.27
C PHE A 85 -16.83 14.33 -3.55
N ILE A 86 -17.47 15.49 -3.53
CA ILE A 86 -16.98 16.69 -2.85
C ILE A 86 -17.72 16.86 -1.54
N ARG A 87 -16.96 17.02 -0.45
CA ARG A 87 -17.48 17.35 0.87
C ARG A 87 -18.12 18.74 0.91
N LYS A 88 -19.33 18.84 1.45
CA LYS A 88 -20.07 20.09 1.66
C LYS A 88 -20.64 20.14 3.07
N LYS A 89 -20.51 21.30 3.71
CA LYS A 89 -21.17 21.60 4.97
C LYS A 89 -22.58 22.10 4.69
N GLU A 90 -23.55 21.65 5.47
CA GLU A 90 -24.92 22.13 5.47
C GLU A 90 -25.28 22.59 6.88
N GLN A 91 -25.77 23.83 7.00
CA GLN A 91 -26.28 24.34 8.25
C GLN A 91 -27.71 23.80 8.46
N ARG A 92 -27.92 23.07 9.56
CA ARG A 92 -29.25 22.58 9.98
C ARG A 92 -29.64 23.21 11.32
N ARG A 93 -30.91 23.07 11.69
CA ARG A 93 -31.45 23.56 12.97
C ARG A 93 -30.69 23.03 14.20
N LYS A 94 -30.15 21.80 14.11
CA LYS A 94 -29.39 21.13 15.17
C LYS A 94 -27.86 21.31 15.06
N GLY A 95 -27.37 22.16 14.15
CA GLY A 95 -25.94 22.40 13.93
C GLY A 95 -25.48 22.12 12.49
N VAL A 96 -24.17 22.00 12.30
CA VAL A 96 -23.55 21.74 10.98
C VAL A 96 -23.55 20.24 10.70
N SER A 97 -24.12 19.83 9.57
CA SER A 97 -24.01 18.46 9.04
C SER A 97 -23.14 18.43 7.79
N ILE A 98 -22.61 17.27 7.46
CA ILE A 98 -21.73 17.08 6.30
C ILE A 98 -22.42 16.16 5.30
N LYS A 99 -22.49 16.61 4.05
CA LYS A 99 -22.86 15.79 2.91
C LYS A 99 -21.76 15.72 1.89
N TRP A 100 -21.76 14.63 1.15
CA TRP A 100 -20.91 14.38 0.00
C TRP A 100 -21.77 14.56 -1.24
N ARG A 101 -21.30 15.33 -2.22
CA ARG A 101 -22.03 15.56 -3.48
C ARG A 101 -21.20 15.19 -4.70
N CYS A 102 -21.82 14.52 -5.68
CA CYS A 102 -21.19 14.24 -6.96
C CYS A 102 -20.93 15.55 -7.72
N PRO A 103 -19.70 15.84 -8.19
CA PRO A 103 -19.41 17.04 -8.96
C PRO A 103 -20.05 17.04 -10.36
N GLY A 104 -20.33 15.85 -10.91
CA GLY A 104 -20.94 15.67 -12.24
C GLY A 104 -22.32 16.32 -12.36
N HIS A 105 -23.10 16.35 -11.28
CA HIS A 105 -24.45 16.90 -11.30
C HIS A 105 -24.54 18.39 -11.68
N ARG A 106 -23.42 19.13 -11.63
CA ARG A 106 -23.38 20.55 -12.07
C ARG A 106 -23.14 20.73 -13.57
N SER A 107 -22.69 19.69 -14.28
CA SER A 107 -22.46 19.75 -15.72
C SER A 107 -23.67 19.17 -16.45
N GLU A 108 -24.22 19.90 -17.41
CA GLU A 108 -25.32 19.45 -18.29
C GLU A 108 -25.05 18.08 -18.95
N ALA A 109 -23.78 17.69 -19.05
CA ALA A 109 -23.32 16.43 -19.61
C ALA A 109 -23.40 15.19 -18.68
N CYS A 110 -23.73 15.33 -17.40
CA CYS A 110 -23.66 14.22 -16.44
C CYS A 110 -24.94 14.07 -15.62
N GLN A 111 -25.80 13.15 -16.06
CA GLN A 111 -27.06 12.78 -15.41
C GLN A 111 -26.85 11.68 -14.38
N CYS A 112 -26.17 11.99 -13.27
CA CYS A 112 -26.06 11.04 -12.17
C CYS A 112 -27.40 10.89 -11.44
N TYR A 113 -27.84 9.67 -11.10
CA TYR A 113 -29.08 9.44 -10.34
C TYR A 113 -28.89 9.86 -8.86
N THR A 114 -27.78 9.45 -8.24
CA THR A 114 -27.50 9.78 -6.83
C THR A 114 -26.62 11.02 -6.71
N ASN A 115 -27.24 12.14 -6.31
CA ASN A 115 -26.58 13.45 -6.29
C ASN A 115 -25.85 13.72 -4.97
N GLU A 116 -26.34 13.22 -3.85
CA GLU A 116 -25.75 13.46 -2.54
C GLU A 116 -26.00 12.34 -1.54
N ILE A 117 -25.11 12.23 -0.55
CA ILE A 117 -25.17 11.26 0.54
C ILE A 117 -24.62 11.89 1.83
N TRP A 118 -25.21 11.59 2.98
CA TRP A 118 -24.72 12.13 4.25
C TRP A 118 -23.47 11.39 4.72
N GLU A 119 -22.55 12.11 5.36
CA GLU A 119 -21.39 11.50 5.99
C GLU A 119 -21.80 10.49 7.07
N ALA A 120 -22.88 10.80 7.81
CA ALA A 120 -23.44 9.91 8.82
C ALA A 120 -23.92 8.59 8.20
N ASP A 121 -24.58 8.64 7.04
CA ASP A 121 -25.05 7.43 6.34
C ASP A 121 -23.87 6.53 5.99
N ILE A 122 -22.82 7.08 5.36
CA ILE A 122 -21.63 6.30 4.98
C ILE A 122 -20.99 5.65 6.20
N LYS A 123 -20.86 6.40 7.29
CA LYS A 123 -20.28 5.91 8.55
C LYS A 123 -21.13 4.80 9.17
N ASN A 124 -22.44 4.99 9.26
CA ASN A 124 -23.35 4.02 9.86
C ASN A 124 -23.46 2.74 9.02
N THR A 125 -23.58 2.88 7.70
CA THR A 125 -23.61 1.72 6.79
C THR A 125 -22.28 0.97 6.84
N PHE A 126 -21.14 1.64 7.01
CA PHE A 126 -19.85 0.96 7.22
C PHE A 126 -19.85 0.13 8.52
N VAL A 127 -20.36 0.67 9.62
CA VAL A 127 -20.45 -0.07 10.89
C VAL A 127 -21.27 -1.36 10.70
N ASN A 128 -22.40 -1.27 9.98
CA ASN A 128 -23.22 -2.44 9.66
C ASN A 128 -22.46 -3.44 8.79
N ALA A 129 -21.90 -2.98 7.66
CA ALA A 129 -21.12 -3.81 6.74
C ALA A 129 -19.95 -4.52 7.45
N PHE A 130 -19.24 -3.82 8.32
CA PHE A 130 -18.14 -4.37 9.11
C PHE A 130 -18.63 -5.45 10.07
N ASN A 131 -19.70 -5.18 10.83
CA ASN A 131 -20.24 -6.15 11.79
C ASN A 131 -20.77 -7.39 11.10
N THR A 132 -21.46 -7.25 9.97
CA THR A 132 -21.92 -8.37 9.13
C THR A 132 -20.73 -9.17 8.61
N LEU A 133 -19.72 -8.49 8.03
CA LEU A 133 -18.53 -9.16 7.52
C LEU A 133 -17.78 -9.90 8.64
N LYS A 134 -17.69 -9.31 9.83
CA LYS A 134 -17.04 -9.93 10.99
C LYS A 134 -17.79 -11.18 11.44
N GLU A 135 -19.11 -11.13 11.50
CA GLU A 135 -19.96 -12.23 11.94
C GLU A 135 -19.81 -13.47 11.05
N TYR A 136 -19.64 -13.27 9.74
CA TYR A 136 -19.50 -14.35 8.75
C TYR A 136 -18.06 -14.46 8.19
N ALA A 137 -17.06 -13.91 8.88
CA ALA A 137 -15.70 -13.81 8.36
C ALA A 137 -15.09 -15.19 8.05
N ASP A 138 -15.24 -16.14 8.98
CA ASP A 138 -14.71 -17.50 8.83
C ASP A 138 -15.46 -18.26 7.73
N GLU A 139 -16.78 -18.09 7.65
CA GLU A 139 -17.63 -18.78 6.66
C GLU A 139 -17.40 -18.27 5.23
N ILE A 140 -17.03 -17.00 5.06
CA ILE A 140 -16.81 -16.39 3.75
C ILE A 140 -15.33 -16.45 3.35
N LEU A 141 -14.42 -15.97 4.22
CA LEU A 141 -13.02 -15.77 3.86
C LEU A 141 -12.23 -17.07 3.85
N ASP A 142 -12.45 -17.98 4.80
CA ASP A 142 -11.66 -19.21 4.85
C ASP A 142 -11.86 -20.14 3.64
N PRO A 143 -13.09 -20.41 3.17
CA PRO A 143 -13.29 -21.22 1.97
C PRO A 143 -12.66 -20.58 0.73
N VAL A 144 -12.74 -19.25 0.60
CA VAL A 144 -12.11 -18.52 -0.52
C VAL A 144 -10.60 -18.66 -0.44
N ILE A 145 -9.99 -18.44 0.73
CA ILE A 145 -8.54 -18.59 0.93
C ILE A 145 -8.09 -20.03 0.60
N ARG A 146 -8.79 -21.05 1.12
CA ARG A 146 -8.48 -22.46 0.85
C ARG A 146 -8.63 -22.81 -0.63
N GLY A 147 -9.71 -22.34 -1.27
CA GLY A 147 -9.95 -22.55 -2.69
C GLY A 147 -8.83 -21.96 -3.55
N MET A 148 -8.42 -20.71 -3.25
CA MET A 148 -7.33 -20.04 -3.97
C MET A 148 -5.97 -20.72 -3.75
N LYS A 149 -5.68 -21.19 -2.54
CA LYS A 149 -4.46 -21.98 -2.25
C LYS A 149 -4.45 -23.29 -3.04
N LYS A 150 -5.56 -24.03 -3.02
CA LYS A 150 -5.71 -25.26 -3.79
C LYS A 150 -5.53 -25.01 -5.29
N MET A 151 -6.06 -23.91 -5.82
CA MET A 151 -5.84 -23.52 -7.22
C MET A 151 -4.36 -23.24 -7.53
N GLN A 152 -3.62 -22.61 -6.60
CA GLN A 152 -2.17 -22.41 -6.76
C GLN A 152 -1.40 -23.74 -6.74
N GLU A 153 -1.78 -24.65 -5.86
CA GLU A 153 -1.18 -25.99 -5.77
C GLU A 153 -1.44 -26.81 -7.04
N THR A 154 -2.69 -26.82 -7.54
CA THR A 154 -3.04 -27.55 -8.78
C THR A 154 -2.37 -27.00 -10.03
N ASN A 155 -1.96 -25.73 -10.00
CA ASN A 155 -1.25 -25.11 -11.12
C ASN A 155 0.25 -25.43 -11.14
N GLY A 156 0.75 -26.27 -10.21
CA GLY A 156 2.16 -26.70 -10.14
C GLY A 156 3.12 -25.53 -9.89
N LEU A 157 2.61 -24.36 -9.48
CA LEU A 157 3.39 -23.14 -9.36
C LEU A 157 4.46 -23.28 -8.28
N HIS A 158 4.12 -23.95 -7.17
CA HIS A 158 5.04 -24.19 -6.08
C HIS A 158 6.20 -25.09 -6.49
N GLU A 159 5.90 -26.25 -7.09
CA GLU A 159 6.89 -27.19 -7.60
C GLU A 159 7.80 -26.56 -8.67
N ALA A 160 7.22 -25.74 -9.56
CA ALA A 160 7.97 -25.02 -10.57
C ALA A 160 8.91 -23.96 -9.97
N LEU A 161 8.47 -23.24 -8.93
CA LEU A 161 9.31 -22.26 -8.21
C LEU A 161 10.43 -22.95 -7.42
N ASP A 162 10.14 -24.06 -6.77
CA ASP A 162 11.14 -24.81 -6.00
C ASP A 162 12.22 -25.40 -6.90
N THR A 163 11.83 -26.00 -8.02
CA THR A 163 12.77 -26.50 -9.04
C THR A 163 13.68 -25.38 -9.54
N LEU A 164 13.12 -24.20 -9.77
CA LEU A 164 13.86 -23.03 -10.26
C LEU A 164 14.81 -22.46 -9.20
N ASN A 165 14.41 -22.47 -7.93
CA ASN A 165 15.24 -22.04 -6.81
C ASN A 165 16.42 -22.99 -6.58
N GLN A 166 16.19 -24.29 -6.69
CA GLN A 166 17.23 -25.31 -6.59
C GLN A 166 18.25 -25.17 -7.72
N LYS A 167 17.79 -25.01 -8.97
CA LYS A 167 18.68 -24.72 -10.12
C LYS A 167 19.51 -23.44 -9.94
N LYS A 168 18.94 -22.38 -9.36
CA LYS A 168 19.69 -21.14 -9.04
C LYS A 168 20.74 -21.35 -7.95
N LEU A 169 20.47 -22.21 -6.98
CA LEU A 169 21.43 -22.54 -5.92
C LEU A 169 22.64 -23.27 -6.52
N GLU A 170 22.40 -24.29 -7.34
CA GLU A 170 23.43 -25.04 -8.07
C GLU A 170 24.29 -24.11 -8.95
N LEU A 171 23.67 -23.21 -9.72
CA LEU A 171 24.39 -22.25 -10.56
C LEU A 171 25.25 -21.26 -9.74
N LYS A 172 24.80 -20.87 -8.53
CA LYS A 172 25.59 -20.03 -7.62
C LYS A 172 26.79 -20.79 -7.06
N GLU A 173 26.61 -22.07 -6.77
CA GLU A 173 27.68 -22.95 -6.30
C GLU A 173 28.72 -23.19 -7.39
N GLN A 174 28.29 -23.53 -8.62
CA GLN A 174 29.16 -23.62 -9.79
C GLN A 174 29.97 -22.34 -10.01
N ARG A 175 29.33 -21.17 -9.85
CA ARG A 175 30.02 -19.87 -9.95
C ARG A 175 31.07 -19.68 -8.86
N HIS A 176 30.80 -20.17 -7.65
CA HIS A 176 31.75 -20.11 -6.55
C HIS A 176 32.98 -20.99 -6.83
N ILE A 177 32.75 -22.24 -7.23
CA ILE A 177 33.81 -23.19 -7.62
C ILE A 177 34.64 -22.62 -8.77
N LEU A 178 34.00 -22.08 -9.81
CA LEU A 178 34.69 -21.47 -10.96
C LEU A 178 35.60 -20.30 -10.55
N ARG A 179 35.17 -19.49 -9.58
CA ARG A 179 36.00 -18.41 -9.01
C ARG A 179 37.19 -18.95 -8.22
N GLN A 180 37.01 -20.03 -7.46
CA GLN A 180 38.10 -20.68 -6.73
C GLN A 180 39.13 -21.28 -7.69
N LEU A 181 38.68 -21.99 -8.73
CA LEU A 181 39.57 -22.54 -9.76
C LEU A 181 40.39 -21.46 -10.46
N LYS A 182 39.79 -20.29 -10.71
CA LYS A 182 40.51 -19.14 -11.29
C LYS A 182 41.53 -18.54 -10.32
N ALA A 183 41.17 -18.40 -9.04
CA ALA A 183 42.07 -17.88 -8.01
C ALA A 183 43.28 -18.79 -7.78
N ASN A 184 43.09 -20.10 -7.92
CA ASN A 184 44.16 -21.10 -7.82
C ASN A 184 44.92 -21.32 -9.13
N GLU A 185 44.68 -20.48 -10.16
CA GLU A 185 45.31 -20.56 -11.49
C GLU A 185 45.13 -21.91 -12.22
N CYS A 186 44.15 -22.72 -11.80
CA CYS A 186 43.87 -24.02 -12.42
C CYS A 186 43.22 -23.93 -13.81
N ILE A 187 42.72 -22.74 -14.18
CA ILE A 187 42.05 -22.47 -15.46
C ILE A 187 42.49 -21.12 -16.06
N ASP A 188 42.61 -21.08 -17.38
CA ASP A 188 42.95 -19.86 -18.10
C ASP A 188 41.79 -18.84 -18.09
N SER A 189 42.10 -17.60 -18.48
CA SER A 189 41.11 -16.52 -18.48
C SER A 189 40.01 -16.72 -19.55
N ALA A 190 40.34 -17.32 -20.70
CA ALA A 190 39.37 -17.54 -21.77
C ALA A 190 38.28 -18.54 -21.35
N LEU A 191 38.68 -19.67 -20.77
CA LEU A 191 37.78 -20.69 -20.23
C LEU A 191 36.93 -20.14 -19.08
N TYR A 192 37.55 -19.39 -18.16
CA TYR A 192 36.84 -18.72 -17.08
C TYR A 192 35.72 -17.79 -17.59
N PHE A 193 36.03 -16.93 -18.56
CA PHE A 193 35.05 -16.00 -19.12
C PHE A 193 33.93 -16.74 -19.87
N GLU A 194 34.24 -17.83 -20.58
CA GLU A 194 33.24 -18.62 -21.28
C GLU A 194 32.24 -19.25 -20.30
N GLU A 195 32.74 -19.97 -19.28
CA GLU A 195 31.90 -20.63 -18.28
C GLU A 195 31.14 -19.63 -17.42
N SER A 196 31.77 -18.51 -17.04
CA SER A 196 31.07 -17.43 -16.32
C SER A 196 29.92 -16.86 -17.15
N ARG A 197 30.10 -16.67 -18.46
CA ARG A 197 29.00 -16.24 -19.36
C ARG A 197 27.90 -17.28 -19.49
N LYS A 198 28.21 -18.58 -19.47
CA LYS A 198 27.18 -19.65 -19.48
C LYS A 198 26.34 -19.59 -18.21
N ILE A 199 26.98 -19.51 -17.05
CA ILE A 199 26.30 -19.41 -15.75
C ILE A 199 25.44 -18.13 -15.66
N GLU A 200 25.97 -16.99 -16.09
CA GLU A 200 25.21 -15.71 -16.08
C GLU A 200 23.97 -15.77 -16.97
N ARG A 201 24.08 -16.40 -18.16
CA ARG A 201 22.95 -16.61 -19.08
C ARG A 201 21.88 -17.50 -18.46
N GLU A 202 22.25 -18.63 -17.87
CA GLU A 202 21.29 -19.51 -17.20
C GLU A 202 20.64 -18.85 -15.98
N LEU A 203 21.39 -18.10 -15.16
CA LEU A 203 20.82 -17.32 -14.06
C LEU A 203 19.82 -16.26 -14.56
N SER A 204 20.11 -15.60 -15.67
CA SER A 204 19.19 -14.65 -16.31
C SER A 204 17.92 -15.32 -16.84
N ARG A 205 18.05 -16.52 -17.43
CA ARG A 205 16.93 -17.34 -17.89
C ARG A 205 16.03 -17.74 -16.71
N CYS A 206 16.62 -18.27 -15.63
CA CYS A 206 15.87 -18.63 -14.43
C CYS A 206 15.18 -17.42 -13.78
N ARG A 207 15.79 -16.23 -13.75
CA ARG A 207 15.11 -15.00 -13.26
C ARG A 207 13.94 -14.58 -14.13
N SER A 208 14.05 -14.77 -15.44
CA SER A 208 12.98 -14.42 -16.39
C SER A 208 11.79 -15.37 -16.25
N GLU A 209 12.05 -16.67 -16.13
CA GLU A 209 11.03 -17.71 -15.88
C GLU A 209 10.33 -17.50 -14.54
N GLU A 210 11.08 -17.17 -13.49
CA GLU A 210 10.52 -16.82 -12.18
C GLU A 210 9.55 -15.63 -12.30
N LYS A 211 9.95 -14.58 -13.01
CA LYS A 211 9.09 -13.41 -13.23
C LYS A 211 7.83 -13.76 -14.00
N GLN A 212 7.91 -14.66 -14.98
CA GLN A 212 6.75 -15.16 -15.71
C GLN A 212 5.83 -15.99 -14.81
N LEU A 213 6.38 -16.87 -13.97
CA LEU A 213 5.62 -17.66 -13.00
C LEU A 213 4.95 -16.77 -11.96
N TYR A 214 5.62 -15.75 -11.42
CA TYR A 214 5.00 -14.77 -10.52
C TYR A 214 3.92 -13.94 -11.22
N SER A 215 4.12 -13.56 -12.49
CA SER A 215 3.07 -12.88 -13.26
C SER A 215 1.85 -13.76 -13.51
N ARG A 216 2.02 -15.09 -13.49
CA ARG A 216 0.94 -16.09 -13.52
C ARG A 216 0.37 -16.39 -12.12
N GLY A 217 1.16 -16.22 -11.07
CA GLY A 217 0.82 -16.38 -9.65
C GLY A 217 0.02 -15.22 -9.07
N ILE A 218 -0.97 -14.73 -9.80
CA ILE A 218 -1.82 -13.56 -9.48
C ILE A 218 -2.49 -13.67 -8.09
N HIS A 219 -2.61 -14.89 -7.57
CA HIS A 219 -3.37 -15.17 -6.36
C HIS A 219 -2.60 -14.95 -5.05
N GLN A 220 -1.26 -14.89 -5.05
CA GLN A 220 -0.50 -14.85 -3.78
C GLN A 220 -0.75 -13.58 -2.98
N ASP A 221 -0.74 -12.42 -3.66
CA ASP A 221 -1.01 -11.13 -3.02
C ASP A 221 -2.45 -11.06 -2.53
N THR A 222 -3.39 -11.61 -3.30
CA THR A 222 -4.81 -11.69 -2.92
C THR A 222 -5.04 -12.59 -1.71
N ILE A 223 -4.42 -13.78 -1.68
CA ILE A 223 -4.48 -14.70 -0.54
C ILE A 223 -3.92 -14.02 0.71
N THR A 224 -2.76 -13.37 0.59
CA THR A 224 -2.14 -12.62 1.70
C THR A 224 -3.06 -11.50 2.19
N GLY A 225 -3.69 -10.76 1.27
CA GLY A 225 -4.65 -9.70 1.60
C GLY A 225 -5.93 -10.21 2.29
N LEU A 226 -6.46 -11.35 1.84
CA LEU A 226 -7.61 -12.01 2.46
C LEU A 226 -7.28 -12.52 3.87
N GLN A 227 -6.13 -13.16 4.05
CA GLN A 227 -5.66 -13.63 5.36
C GLN A 227 -5.45 -12.46 6.34
N ALA A 228 -4.85 -11.35 5.89
CA ALA A 228 -4.68 -10.16 6.71
C ALA A 228 -6.03 -9.55 7.12
N THR A 229 -7.01 -9.55 6.19
CA THR A 229 -8.37 -9.07 6.46
C THR A 229 -9.08 -9.95 7.49
N LEU A 230 -8.99 -11.27 7.34
CA LEU A 230 -9.57 -12.23 8.28
C LEU A 230 -8.99 -12.05 9.69
N HIS A 231 -7.66 -12.01 9.82
CA HIS A 231 -6.99 -11.80 11.10
C HIS A 231 -7.39 -10.45 11.73
N GLN A 232 -7.52 -9.40 10.92
CA GLN A 232 -7.97 -8.09 11.41
C GLN A 232 -9.41 -8.14 11.97
N LEU A 233 -10.32 -8.85 11.28
CA LEU A 233 -11.72 -9.00 11.73
C LEU A 233 -11.82 -9.84 13.01
N GLN A 234 -11.08 -10.96 13.07
CA GLN A 234 -11.03 -11.84 14.24
C GLN A 234 -10.42 -11.16 15.46
N GLY A 235 -9.38 -10.33 15.25
CA GLY A 235 -8.71 -9.58 16.31
C GLY A 235 -9.47 -8.35 16.81
N TYR A 236 -10.63 -8.01 16.23
CA TYR A 236 -11.46 -6.91 16.71
C TYR A 236 -12.40 -7.40 17.82
N ASP A 237 -12.33 -6.82 19.02
CA ASP A 237 -13.14 -7.24 20.16
C ASP A 237 -14.61 -6.78 20.02
N GLY A 238 -15.55 -7.73 20.15
CA GLY A 238 -16.99 -7.42 20.13
C GLY A 238 -17.51 -6.85 18.80
N LYS A 239 -18.67 -6.19 18.82
CA LYS A 239 -19.25 -5.50 17.65
C LYS A 239 -18.84 -4.03 17.64
N MET A 240 -18.54 -3.49 16.46
CA MET A 240 -18.29 -2.07 16.25
C MET A 240 -19.58 -1.28 16.59
N GLN A 241 -19.52 -0.44 17.62
CA GLN A 241 -20.67 0.35 18.09
C GLN A 241 -20.76 1.73 17.40
N ALA A 242 -19.62 2.25 16.97
CA ALA A 242 -19.50 3.52 16.29
C ALA A 242 -18.40 3.42 15.22
N PHE A 243 -18.45 4.33 14.25
CA PHE A 243 -17.48 4.35 13.16
C PHE A 243 -16.04 4.46 13.67
N ASP A 244 -15.24 3.44 13.37
CA ASP A 244 -13.79 3.44 13.62
C ASP A 244 -13.05 3.80 12.32
N GLY A 245 -12.43 4.97 12.32
CA GLY A 245 -11.68 5.49 11.18
C GLY A 245 -10.44 4.66 10.84
N ASP A 246 -9.80 4.02 11.81
CA ASP A 246 -8.60 3.21 11.60
C ASP A 246 -8.97 1.89 10.91
N GLN A 247 -10.03 1.22 11.40
CA GLN A 247 -10.56 0.01 10.74
C GLN A 247 -11.00 0.33 9.31
N PHE A 248 -11.67 1.46 9.11
CA PHE A 248 -12.07 1.92 7.78
C PHE A 248 -10.88 2.13 6.84
N ILE A 249 -9.81 2.79 7.29
CA ILE A 249 -8.62 3.04 6.46
C ILE A 249 -7.91 1.74 6.10
N LEU A 250 -7.84 0.80 7.05
CA LEU A 250 -7.21 -0.49 6.89
C LEU A 250 -7.99 -1.37 5.92
N LEU A 251 -9.32 -1.47 6.05
CA LEU A 251 -10.13 -2.38 5.24
C LEU A 251 -10.54 -1.79 3.90
N VAL A 252 -10.96 -0.53 3.87
CA VAL A 252 -11.65 0.05 2.71
C VAL A 252 -10.65 0.76 1.80
N ARG A 253 -10.61 0.33 0.53
CA ARG A 253 -9.90 1.04 -0.53
C ARG A 253 -10.69 2.27 -0.96
N GLU A 254 -11.94 2.07 -1.33
CA GLU A 254 -12.86 3.04 -1.94
C GLU A 254 -14.31 2.73 -1.55
N VAL A 255 -15.19 3.72 -1.58
CA VAL A 255 -16.64 3.58 -1.38
C VAL A 255 -17.33 4.10 -2.63
N SER A 256 -18.07 3.25 -3.34
CA SER A 256 -18.93 3.67 -4.44
C SER A 256 -20.34 3.98 -3.94
N VAL A 257 -20.93 5.04 -4.48
CA VAL A 257 -22.33 5.39 -4.27
C VAL A 257 -23.10 5.01 -5.52
N GLY A 258 -23.92 3.96 -5.41
CA GLY A 258 -24.72 3.38 -6.47
C GLY A 258 -26.10 4.04 -6.62
N LYS A 259 -26.97 3.36 -7.38
CA LYS A 259 -28.38 3.75 -7.52
C LYS A 259 -29.10 3.55 -6.17
N GLU A 260 -30.20 4.28 -5.97
CA GLU A 260 -31.06 4.15 -4.77
C GLU A 260 -30.32 4.34 -3.43
N ARG A 261 -29.18 5.04 -3.44
CA ARG A 261 -28.29 5.25 -2.27
C ARG A 261 -27.70 3.95 -1.71
N GLU A 262 -27.52 2.92 -2.53
CA GLU A 262 -26.68 1.77 -2.17
C GLU A 262 -25.20 2.17 -2.07
N LEU A 263 -24.51 1.66 -1.06
CA LEU A 263 -23.09 1.88 -0.82
C LEU A 263 -22.28 0.62 -1.09
N GLY A 264 -21.34 0.70 -2.04
CA GLY A 264 -20.36 -0.34 -2.31
C GLY A 264 -19.03 -0.08 -1.60
N PHE A 265 -18.72 -0.81 -0.54
CA PHE A 265 -17.42 -0.80 0.13
C PHE A 265 -16.45 -1.73 -0.59
N HIS A 266 -15.52 -1.14 -1.34
CA HIS A 266 -14.45 -1.86 -2.04
C HIS A 266 -13.29 -2.10 -1.07
N LEU A 267 -13.12 -3.34 -0.62
CA LEU A 267 -12.09 -3.70 0.34
C LEU A 267 -10.72 -3.85 -0.32
N ARG A 268 -9.66 -3.68 0.45
CA ARG A 268 -8.28 -3.81 -0.03
C ARG A 268 -7.91 -5.24 -0.44
N CYS A 269 -8.58 -6.24 0.14
CA CYS A 269 -8.42 -7.64 -0.23
C CYS A 269 -9.12 -8.02 -1.54
N GLY A 270 -9.87 -7.09 -2.17
CA GLY A 270 -10.54 -7.30 -3.45
C GLY A 270 -12.02 -7.63 -3.36
N LEU A 271 -12.54 -7.89 -2.16
CA LEU A 271 -13.98 -8.06 -1.93
C LEU A 271 -14.73 -6.73 -2.02
N ASN A 272 -15.97 -6.78 -2.49
CA ASN A 272 -16.86 -5.63 -2.54
C ASN A 272 -18.13 -5.97 -1.76
N LEU A 273 -18.48 -5.14 -0.78
CA LEU A 273 -19.69 -5.28 0.01
C LEU A 273 -20.68 -4.20 -0.39
N TYR A 274 -21.90 -4.59 -0.76
CA TYR A 274 -22.95 -3.66 -1.14
C TYR A 274 -24.03 -3.66 -0.05
N GLU A 275 -24.33 -2.48 0.47
CA GLU A 275 -25.27 -2.30 1.57
C GLU A 275 -26.18 -1.11 1.28
N PRO A 276 -27.51 -1.23 1.47
CA PRO A 276 -28.41 -0.11 1.36
C PRO A 276 -28.18 0.88 2.51
N VAL A 277 -28.38 2.17 2.24
CA VAL A 277 -28.45 3.19 3.29
C VAL A 277 -29.81 3.09 3.98
N LEU A 278 -29.79 2.76 5.28
CA LEU A 278 -30.98 2.67 6.15
C LEU A 278 -31.44 4.04 6.66
#